data_AF-A0A518JRV1-F1
#
_entry.id   AF-A0A518JRV1-F1
#
_cell.length_a   1.000
_cell.length_b   1.000
_cell.length_c   1.000
_cell.angle_alpha   90.00
_cell.angle_beta   90.00
_cell.angle_gamma   90.00
#
_symmetry.space_group_name_H-M   'P 1'
#
loop_
_entity.id
_entity.type
_entity.pdbx_description
1 polymer ?
#
loop_
_entity_poly.entity_id
_entity_poly.type
_entity_poly.pdbx_seq_one_letter_code
_entity_poly.pdbx_strand_id
1 'polypeptide(L)' 'MNNSITILIDDKHVPLYRIMWVADTPHFCGEEDCTREGQYEVRLELDESVWASRAERDSVLESINGSRDGVDPGEEDSPW' A
#
# COMPACT_ATOMS: atom_id res chain seq x y z
N MET A 1 -4.23 9.08 16.97
CA MET A 1 -4.05 8.44 15.65
C MET A 1 -2.78 9.01 15.05
N ASN A 2 -1.73 8.20 14.90
CA ASN A 2 -0.50 8.63 14.25
C ASN A 2 -0.79 8.75 12.75
N ASN A 3 -1.13 9.96 12.31
CA ASN A 3 -1.32 10.27 10.89
C ASN A 3 0.06 10.44 10.24
N SER A 4 0.83 9.34 10.17
CA SER A 4 2.17 9.35 9.59
C SER A 4 2.07 9.64 8.10
N ILE A 5 2.67 10.75 7.67
CA ILE A 5 2.68 11.19 6.27
C ILE A 5 3.56 10.31 5.35
N THR A 6 4.34 9.41 5.94
CA THR A 6 5.26 8.49 5.25
C THR A 6 5.06 7.05 5.75
N ILE A 7 5.32 6.08 4.88
CA ILE A 7 5.38 4.65 5.18
C ILE A 7 6.75 4.08 4.84
N LEU A 8 7.25 3.11 5.62
CA LEU A 8 8.47 2.37 5.30
C LEU A 8 8.14 1.20 4.37
N ILE A 9 8.83 1.15 3.22
CA ILE A 9 8.77 0.02 2.29
C ILE A 9 10.23 -0.35 1.98
N ASP A 10 10.62 -1.60 2.24
CA ASP A 10 12.02 -2.04 2.20
C ASP A 10 12.87 -1.16 3.15
N ASP A 11 13.78 -0.34 2.62
CA ASP A 11 14.61 0.61 3.35
C ASP A 11 14.24 2.09 3.10
N LYS A 12 13.07 2.35 2.48
CA LYS A 12 12.67 3.69 2.01
C LYS A 12 11.46 4.23 2.76
N HIS A 13 11.58 5.44 3.31
CA HIS A 13 10.43 6.19 3.82
C HIS A 13 9.73 6.91 2.65
N VAL A 14 8.60 6.37 2.22
CA VAL A 14 7.83 6.84 1.07
C VAL A 14 6.68 7.72 1.56
N PRO A 15 6.56 8.98 1.10
CA PRO A 15 5.38 9.79 1.38
C PRO A 15 4.12 9.17 0.77
N LEU A 16 3.05 9.03 1.57
CA LEU A 16 1.81 8.39 1.11
C LEU A 16 1.21 9.10 -0.11
N TYR A 17 1.33 10.44 -0.18
CA TYR A 17 0.79 11.23 -1.29
C TYR A 17 1.51 10.99 -2.63
N ARG A 18 2.69 10.35 -2.65
CA ARG A 18 3.41 10.02 -3.89
C ARG A 18 3.01 8.67 -4.48
N ILE A 19 2.24 7.86 -3.75
CA ILE A 19 1.84 6.52 -4.19
C ILE A 19 0.65 6.65 -5.16
N MET A 20 0.84 6.15 -6.38
CA MET A 20 -0.18 6.20 -7.44
C MET A 20 -1.07 4.95 -7.40
N TRP A 21 -0.47 3.77 -7.24
CA TRP A 21 -1.17 2.50 -7.10
C TRP A 21 -0.26 1.43 -6.50
N VAL A 22 -0.89 0.36 -6.02
CA VAL A 22 -0.23 -0.80 -5.43
C VAL A 22 -0.69 -2.04 -6.19
N ALA A 23 0.25 -2.84 -6.69
CA ALA A 23 -0.07 -4.08 -7.38
C ALA A 23 -0.70 -5.09 -6.41
N ASP A 24 -1.79 -5.74 -6.84
CA ASP A 24 -2.39 -6.85 -6.09
C ASP A 24 -1.76 -8.21 -6.46
N THR A 25 -1.14 -8.28 -7.64
CA THR A 25 -0.44 -9.47 -8.12
C THR A 25 1.07 -9.27 -7.95
N PRO A 26 1.79 -10.21 -7.34
CA PRO A 26 3.25 -10.17 -7.27
C PRO A 26 3.89 -10.32 -8.66
N HIS A 27 5.07 -9.75 -8.82
CA HIS A 27 5.84 -9.84 -10.07
C HIS A 27 6.35 -11.26 -10.32
N PHE A 28 6.10 -11.76 -11.54
CA PHE A 28 6.64 -13.01 -12.04
C PHE A 28 6.96 -12.90 -13.54
N CYS A 29 8.24 -12.73 -13.88
CA CYS A 29 8.72 -12.59 -15.27
C CYS A 29 9.54 -13.79 -15.76
N GLY A 30 10.15 -14.55 -14.84
CA GLY A 30 10.91 -15.76 -15.16
C GLY A 30 12.33 -15.50 -15.68
N GLU A 31 12.82 -14.27 -15.61
CA GLU A 31 14.21 -13.92 -15.93
C GLU A 31 15.15 -14.39 -14.81
N GLU A 32 16.28 -15.01 -15.17
CA GLU A 32 17.19 -15.63 -14.20
C GLU A 32 17.86 -14.64 -13.25
N ASP A 33 18.00 -13.37 -13.67
CA ASP A 33 18.61 -12.29 -12.90
C ASP A 33 17.59 -11.38 -12.22
N CYS A 34 16.29 -11.70 -12.29
CA CYS A 34 15.27 -10.92 -11.61
C CYS A 34 15.36 -11.11 -10.09
N THR A 35 15.53 -9.99 -9.37
CA THR A 35 15.59 -9.96 -7.89
C THR A 35 14.27 -9.57 -7.24
N ARG A 36 13.22 -9.39 -8.05
CA ARG A 36 11.89 -8.87 -7.63
C ARG A 36 10.77 -9.90 -7.74
N GLU A 37 11.09 -11.11 -8.18
CA GLU A 37 10.18 -12.25 -8.23
C GLU A 37 9.46 -12.44 -6.88
N GLY A 38 8.13 -12.51 -6.93
CA GLY A 38 7.28 -12.64 -5.73
C GLY A 38 7.05 -11.35 -4.92
N GLN A 39 7.72 -10.23 -5.25
CA GLN A 39 7.48 -8.93 -4.64
C GLN A 39 6.33 -8.19 -5.33
N TYR A 40 5.71 -7.25 -4.62
CA TYR A 40 4.59 -6.44 -5.09
C TYR A 40 5.10 -5.06 -5.46
N GLU A 41 4.70 -4.58 -6.63
CA GLU A 41 5.08 -3.25 -7.07
C GLU A 41 4.22 -2.19 -6.38
N VAL A 42 4.87 -1.18 -5.80
CA VAL A 42 4.24 0.06 -5.35
C VAL A 42 4.70 1.16 -6.27
N ARG A 43 3.78 1.66 -7.10
CA ARG A 43 4.07 2.68 -8.10
C ARG A 43 4.02 4.06 -7.47
N LEU A 44 5.07 4.83 -7.70
CA LEU A 44 5.18 6.22 -7.31
C LEU A 44 4.94 7.14 -8.51
N GLU A 45 4.80 8.44 -8.24
CA GLU A 45 4.88 9.47 -9.27
C GLU A 45 6.22 9.42 -10.05
N LEU A 46 6.23 10.03 -11.24
CA LEU A 46 7.42 10.17 -12.10
C LEU A 46 8.01 8.83 -12.60
N ASP A 47 7.15 7.82 -12.78
CA ASP A 47 7.52 6.51 -13.32
C ASP A 47 8.50 5.72 -12.42
N GLU A 48 8.59 6.09 -11.14
CA GLU A 48 9.39 5.38 -10.13
C GLU A 48 8.57 4.26 -9.48
N SER A 49 9.23 3.17 -9.08
CA SER A 49 8.61 2.08 -8.31
C SER A 49 9.49 1.64 -7.15
N VAL A 50 8.84 1.22 -6.06
CA VAL A 50 9.47 0.44 -5.00
C VAL A 50 8.82 -0.94 -4.92
N TRP A 51 9.55 -1.90 -4.36
CA TRP A 51 9.14 -3.29 -4.32
C TRP A 51 8.90 -3.71 -2.87
N ALA A 52 7.70 -4.21 -2.60
CA ALA A 52 7.23 -4.56 -1.28
C ALA A 52 7.10 -6.07 -1.13
N SER A 53 7.39 -6.59 0.06
CA SER A 53 6.87 -7.88 0.48
C SER A 53 5.33 -7.84 0.57
N ARG A 54 4.69 -9.01 0.69
CA ARG A 54 3.23 -9.08 0.90
C ARG A 54 2.79 -8.28 2.13
N ALA A 55 3.53 -8.38 3.24
CA ALA A 55 3.17 -7.70 4.49
C ALA A 55 3.28 -6.17 4.34
N GLU A 56 4.34 -5.69 3.71
CA GLU A 56 4.50 -4.26 3.43
C GLU A 56 3.43 -3.75 2.47
N ARG A 57 3.08 -4.52 1.42
CA ARG A 57 1.98 -4.21 0.51
C ARG A 57 0.67 -4.00 1.27
N ASP A 58 0.36 -4.90 2.21
CA ASP A 58 -0.86 -4.82 3.01
C ASP A 58 -0.83 -3.59 3.93
N SER A 59 0.31 -3.28 4.56
CA SER A 59 0.48 -2.06 5.38
C SER A 59 0.38 -0.77 4.56
N VAL A 60 0.83 -0.77 3.29
CA VAL A 60 0.65 0.37 2.38
C VAL A 60 -0.82 0.58 2.07
N LEU A 61 -1.57 -0.48 1.75
CA LEU A 61 -3.00 -0.39 1.50
C LEU A 61 -3.77 0.08 2.74
N GLU A 62 -3.42 -0.39 3.93
CA GLU A 62 -4.02 0.06 5.18
C GLU A 62 -3.76 1.56 5.42
N SER A 63 -2.52 2.01 5.18
CA SER A 63 -2.13 3.41 5.36
C SER A 63 -2.83 4.35 4.38
N ILE A 64 -3.03 3.93 3.12
CA ILE A 64 -3.71 4.73 2.09
C ILE A 64 -5.21 4.79 2.33
N ASN A 65 -5.85 3.66 2.66
CA ASN A 65 -7.29 3.61 2.85
C ASN A 65 -7.75 4.30 4.14
N GLY A 66 -6.81 4.61 5.05
CA GLY A 66 -7.11 4.92 6.44
C GLY A 66 -7.68 3.69 7.14
N SER A 67 -7.58 3.64 8.48
CA SER A 67 -8.33 2.60 9.19
C SER A 67 -9.81 2.74 8.85
N ARG A 68 -10.40 1.72 8.21
CA ARG A 68 -11.84 1.66 7.93
C ARG A 68 -12.68 1.69 9.21
N ASP A 69 -12.06 1.53 10.38
CA ASP A 69 -12.71 1.49 11.70
C ASP A 69 -13.25 2.86 12.17
N GLY A 70 -13.16 3.91 11.34
CA GLY A 70 -13.81 5.21 11.58
C GLY A 70 -15.20 5.37 10.95
N VAL A 71 -15.67 4.39 10.18
CA VAL A 71 -17.06 4.37 9.69
C VAL A 71 -17.76 3.22 10.40
N ASP A 72 -18.48 3.53 11.47
CA ASP A 72 -19.48 2.63 12.01
C ASP A 72 -20.56 2.43 10.93
N PRO A 73 -20.75 1.22 10.38
CA PRO A 73 -21.84 0.96 9.43
C PRO A 73 -23.23 0.98 10.10
N GLY A 74 -23.32 1.35 11.38
CA GLY A 74 -24.47 1.11 12.25
C GLY A 74 -25.26 2.31 12.76
N GLU A 75 -24.99 3.56 12.36
CA GLU A 75 -26.00 4.63 12.58
C GLU A 75 -27.02 4.62 11.44
N GLU A 76 -27.85 3.57 11.42
CA GLU A 76 -29.21 3.73 10.93
C GLU A 76 -29.92 4.67 11.92
N ASP A 77 -30.08 5.94 11.54
CA ASP A 77 -31.10 6.83 12.10
C ASP A 77 -32.47 6.13 11.91
N SER A 78 -32.89 5.31 12.87
CA SER A 78 -34.25 4.79 12.97
C SER A 78 -35.05 5.75 13.85
N PRO A 79 -35.98 6.54 13.29
CA PRO A 79 -36.80 7.46 14.06
C PRO A 79 -38.05 6.73 14.56
N TRP A 80 -37.87 5.66 15.34
CA TRP A 80 -38.92 4.99 16.11
C TRP A 80 -38.34 4.35 17.36
#